data_AF-A0A2X4WZH4-F1
#
_entry.id   AF-A0A2X4WZH4-F1
#
_cell.length_a   1.000
_cell.length_b   1.000
_cell.length_c   1.000
_cell.angle_alpha   90.00
_cell.angle_beta   90.00
_cell.angle_gamma   90.00
#
_symmetry.space_group_name_H-M   'P 1'
#
loop_
_entity.id
_entity.type
_entity.pdbx_description
1 polymer ?
#
loop_
_entity_poly.entity_id
_entity_poly.type
_entity_poly.pdbx_seq_one_letter_code
_entity_poly.pdbx_strand_id
1 'polypeptide(L)'
;MKGSLARAAVVAGGMMVTGAVMAGSLVLPSAKSLAGQWLIADAQRQCQIEFLASEQSEINGYQLVDSQHCLKKVFTAEVVGWRPAPDGIALLQADGSTLAFFSRDGESYRNQLGADDGLILKALV
;
A
#
# COMPACT_ATOMS: atom_id res chain seq x y z
N MET A 1 -40.66 -24.93 66.40
CA MET A 1 -40.29 -23.48 66.42
C MET A 1 -39.34 -23.27 65.24
N LYS A 2 -39.86 -22.79 64.09
CA LYS A 2 -39.60 -21.45 63.51
C LYS A 2 -38.13 -21.01 63.55
N GLY A 3 -37.53 -20.86 62.37
CA GLY A 3 -36.22 -20.24 62.18
C GLY A 3 -35.74 -20.32 60.73
N SER A 4 -36.44 -19.64 59.83
CA SER A 4 -35.96 -19.33 58.48
C SER A 4 -34.86 -18.27 58.57
N LEU A 5 -33.71 -18.48 57.92
CA LEU A 5 -32.76 -17.43 57.61
C LEU A 5 -32.28 -17.60 56.17
N ALA A 6 -32.47 -16.53 55.40
CA ALA A 6 -32.22 -16.45 53.98
C ALA A 6 -30.89 -15.71 53.69
N ARG A 7 -30.29 -16.12 52.57
CA ARG A 7 -29.44 -15.35 51.63
C ARG A 7 -28.06 -14.85 52.09
N ALA A 8 -27.06 -15.19 51.27
CA ALA A 8 -26.45 -14.21 50.35
C ALA A 8 -25.56 -14.96 49.33
N ALA A 9 -25.94 -14.95 48.04
CA ALA A 9 -25.03 -15.33 46.96
C ALA A 9 -24.36 -14.04 46.46
N VAL A 10 -23.08 -13.86 46.75
CA VAL A 10 -22.28 -12.76 46.21
C VAL A 10 -21.84 -13.15 44.80
N VAL A 11 -22.45 -12.53 43.79
CA VAL A 11 -21.95 -12.63 42.40
C VAL A 11 -20.83 -11.61 42.26
N ALA A 12 -19.58 -12.08 42.30
CA ALA A 12 -18.42 -11.27 41.95
C ALA A 12 -18.38 -11.11 40.42
N GLY A 13 -18.87 -9.98 39.91
CA GLY A 13 -18.76 -9.62 38.50
C GLY A 13 -17.31 -9.28 38.13
N GLY A 14 -16.67 -10.13 37.33
CA GLY A 14 -15.34 -9.86 36.78
C GLY A 14 -15.39 -8.75 35.73
N MET A 15 -14.58 -7.72 35.90
CA MET A 15 -14.45 -6.60 34.97
C MET A 15 -13.71 -7.08 33.71
N MET A 16 -14.42 -7.20 32.59
CA MET A 16 -13.79 -7.44 31.28
C MET A 16 -13.08 -6.17 30.84
N VAL A 17 -11.74 -6.19 30.80
CA VAL A 17 -10.94 -5.11 30.21
C VAL A 17 -11.08 -5.21 28.69
N THR A 18 -11.97 -4.40 28.11
CA THR A 18 -12.01 -4.18 26.67
C THR A 18 -10.82 -3.31 26.29
N GLY A 19 -9.74 -3.91 25.79
CA GLY A 19 -8.61 -3.18 25.25
C GLY A 19 -9.08 -2.28 24.09
N ALA A 20 -8.84 -0.98 24.20
CA ALA A 20 -9.08 -0.05 23.12
C ALA A 20 -8.07 -0.32 22.00
N VAL A 21 -8.53 -0.87 20.87
CA VAL A 21 -7.76 -0.87 19.63
C VAL A 21 -7.70 0.56 19.12
N MET A 22 -6.52 1.18 19.21
CA MET A 22 -6.27 2.47 18.57
C MET A 22 -6.20 2.25 17.06
N ALA A 23 -7.15 2.78 16.31
CA ALA A 23 -7.05 2.88 14.86
C ALA A 23 -5.99 3.95 14.53
N GLY A 24 -4.74 3.53 14.33
CA GLY A 24 -3.68 4.40 13.86
C GLY A 24 -3.84 4.69 12.36
N SER A 25 -3.74 5.96 11.97
CA SER A 25 -3.69 6.33 10.55
C SER A 25 -2.27 6.19 10.01
N LEU A 26 -2.14 5.71 8.78
CA LEU A 26 -0.85 5.68 8.07
C LEU A 26 -0.55 7.06 7.49
N VAL A 27 0.72 7.45 7.51
CA VAL A 27 1.18 8.71 6.92
C VAL A 27 1.22 8.56 5.40
N LEU A 28 0.62 9.51 4.68
CA LEU A 28 0.75 9.61 3.22
C LEU A 28 2.13 10.16 2.86
N PRO A 29 2.99 9.41 2.13
CA PRO A 29 4.25 9.93 1.65
C PRO A 29 4.06 11.04 0.62
N SER A 30 4.96 12.02 0.61
CA SER A 30 4.99 13.03 -0.45
C SER A 30 5.53 12.44 -1.76
N ALA A 31 5.14 13.01 -2.90
CA ALA A 31 5.73 12.61 -4.17
C ALA A 31 7.25 12.87 -4.20
N LYS A 32 7.69 13.99 -3.64
CA LYS A 32 9.12 14.34 -3.53
C LYS A 32 9.93 13.31 -2.75
N SER A 33 9.37 12.68 -1.72
CA SER A 33 10.07 11.63 -0.95
C SER A 33 10.16 10.28 -1.66
N LEU A 34 9.37 10.06 -2.72
CA LEU A 34 9.38 8.84 -3.51
C LEU A 34 9.92 9.05 -4.94
N ALA A 35 10.20 10.28 -5.33
CA ALA A 35 10.78 10.60 -6.62
C ALA A 35 12.21 10.05 -6.74
N GLY A 36 12.60 9.64 -7.95
CA GLY A 36 13.89 9.02 -8.24
C GLY A 36 13.76 7.81 -9.17
N GLN A 37 14.84 7.04 -9.27
CA GLN A 37 14.89 5.87 -10.12
C GLN A 37 14.35 4.64 -9.40
N TRP A 38 13.62 3.81 -10.14
CA TRP A 38 12.97 2.61 -9.62
C TRP A 38 13.13 1.45 -10.59
N LEU A 39 13.09 0.26 -10.04
CA LEU A 39 13.06 -1.00 -10.77
C LEU A 39 11.72 -1.70 -10.52
N ILE A 40 11.01 -2.02 -11.60
CA ILE A 40 9.91 -2.97 -11.61
C ILE A 40 10.44 -4.30 -12.14
N ALA A 41 10.28 -5.37 -11.37
CA ALA A 41 10.80 -6.69 -11.72
C ALA A 41 9.89 -7.84 -11.31
N ASP A 42 9.94 -8.93 -12.06
CA ASP A 42 9.51 -10.27 -11.65
C ASP A 42 10.68 -11.25 -11.84
N ALA A 43 10.41 -12.56 -11.78
CA ALA A 43 11.43 -13.60 -11.97
C ALA A 43 12.06 -13.62 -13.38
N GLN A 44 11.44 -13.01 -14.38
CA GLN A 44 11.87 -13.08 -15.78
C GLN A 44 12.25 -11.73 -16.40
N ARG A 45 11.73 -10.63 -15.85
CA ARG A 45 11.78 -9.30 -16.48
C ARG A 45 12.19 -8.24 -15.46
N GLN A 46 12.85 -7.22 -15.98
CA GLN A 46 13.28 -6.04 -15.25
C GLN A 46 13.00 -4.81 -16.12
N CYS A 47 12.48 -3.76 -15.50
CA CYS A 47 12.14 -2.51 -16.16
C CYS A 47 12.48 -1.34 -15.24
N GLN A 48 13.42 -0.51 -15.68
CA GLN A 48 13.82 0.68 -14.95
C GLN A 48 12.98 1.88 -15.38
N ILE A 49 12.44 2.59 -14.40
CA ILE A 49 11.60 3.76 -14.58
C ILE A 49 12.06 4.88 -13.63
N GLU A 50 11.56 6.09 -13.86
CA GLU A 50 11.77 7.23 -12.97
C GLU A 50 10.43 7.81 -12.54
N PHE A 51 10.27 7.99 -11.23
CA PHE A 51 9.18 8.75 -10.65
C PHE A 51 9.59 10.20 -10.52
N LEU A 52 8.86 11.10 -11.17
CA LEU A 52 9.03 12.54 -11.01
C LEU A 52 8.00 13.08 -10.01
N ALA A 53 8.36 14.15 -9.32
CA ALA A 53 7.44 14.85 -8.40
C ALA A 53 6.59 15.93 -9.09
N SER A 54 6.71 16.08 -10.41
CA SER A 54 5.89 16.99 -11.21
C SER A 54 4.46 16.47 -11.26
N GLU A 55 3.51 17.30 -10.84
CA GLU A 55 2.08 16.97 -10.86
C GLU A 55 1.56 16.81 -12.29
N GLN A 56 0.58 15.92 -12.43
CA GLN A 56 -0.19 15.69 -13.65
C GLN A 56 -1.67 15.64 -13.26
N SER A 57 -2.36 16.76 -13.47
CA SER A 57 -3.72 16.99 -12.95
C SER A 57 -4.75 16.12 -13.66
N GLU A 58 -4.51 15.74 -14.91
CA GLU A 58 -5.43 14.92 -15.72
C GLU A 58 -5.67 13.54 -15.11
N ILE A 59 -4.66 13.00 -14.40
CA ILE A 59 -4.70 11.68 -13.77
C ILE A 59 -4.77 11.74 -12.24
N ASN A 60 -4.85 12.95 -11.67
CA ASN A 60 -4.71 13.20 -10.23
C ASN A 60 -3.49 12.47 -9.64
N GLY A 61 -2.32 12.68 -10.26
CA GLY A 61 -1.09 11.96 -9.93
C GLY A 61 0.16 12.75 -10.32
N TYR A 62 1.24 12.02 -10.54
CA TYR A 62 2.56 12.56 -10.84
C TYR A 62 3.17 11.87 -12.06
N GLN A 63 4.08 12.57 -12.73
CA GLN A 63 4.71 12.09 -13.96
C GLN A 63 5.61 10.88 -13.70
N LEU A 64 5.57 9.93 -14.64
CA LEU A 64 6.43 8.76 -14.69
C LEU A 64 7.20 8.76 -16.02
N VAL A 65 8.49 8.45 -15.97
CA VAL A 65 9.32 8.32 -17.16
C VAL A 65 9.76 6.86 -17.33
N ASP A 66 9.48 6.31 -18.52
CA ASP A 66 9.97 5.01 -18.97
C ASP A 66 10.84 5.20 -20.23
N SER A 67 12.07 5.68 -20.05
CA SER A 67 12.97 6.00 -21.17
C SER A 67 13.26 4.79 -22.06
N GLN A 68 13.23 3.57 -21.50
CA GLN A 68 13.50 2.33 -22.22
C GLN A 68 12.25 1.72 -22.86
N HIS A 69 11.07 2.32 -22.64
CA HIS A 69 9.78 1.82 -23.10
C HIS A 69 9.58 0.34 -22.73
N CYS A 70 10.01 -0.06 -21.53
CA CYS A 70 9.97 -1.44 -21.06
C CYS A 70 8.65 -1.80 -20.38
N LEU A 71 7.84 -0.83 -19.94
CA LEU A 71 6.59 -1.08 -19.21
C LEU A 71 5.55 -1.81 -20.06
N LYS A 72 5.55 -1.60 -21.38
CA LYS A 72 4.68 -2.35 -22.31
C LYS A 72 4.94 -3.85 -22.34
N LYS A 73 6.10 -4.30 -21.85
CA LYS A 73 6.43 -5.73 -21.70
C LYS A 73 5.97 -6.28 -20.35
N VAL A 74 5.68 -5.41 -19.39
CA VAL A 74 5.27 -5.75 -18.02
C VAL A 74 3.75 -5.67 -17.90
N PHE A 75 3.13 -4.63 -18.46
CA PHE A 75 1.71 -4.34 -18.37
C PHE A 75 1.02 -4.42 -19.74
N THR A 76 -0.25 -4.78 -19.72
CA THR A 76 -1.11 -4.88 -20.92
C THR A 76 -1.68 -3.53 -21.37
N ALA A 77 -1.57 -2.51 -20.52
CA ALA A 77 -2.00 -1.15 -20.80
C ALA A 77 -0.87 -0.15 -20.53
N GLU A 78 -0.99 1.03 -21.10
CA GLU A 78 -0.03 2.12 -20.92
C GLU A 78 -0.09 2.65 -19.49
N VAL A 79 1.10 2.80 -18.89
CA VAL A 79 1.30 3.50 -17.64
C VAL A 79 1.76 4.92 -17.98
N VAL A 80 0.98 5.93 -17.57
CA VAL A 80 1.28 7.33 -17.88
C VAL A 80 1.74 8.13 -16.66
N GLY A 81 1.59 7.56 -15.47
CA GLY A 81 1.93 8.25 -14.24
C GLY A 81 1.81 7.36 -13.00
N TRP A 82 1.98 7.98 -11.83
CA TRP A 82 1.98 7.30 -10.55
C TRP A 82 1.34 8.15 -9.45
N ARG A 83 0.97 7.52 -8.33
CA ARG A 83 0.44 8.21 -7.15
C ARG A 83 0.86 7.51 -5.84
N PRO A 84 1.37 8.25 -4.84
CA PRO A 84 1.59 7.73 -3.49
C PRO A 84 0.28 7.33 -2.82
N ALA A 85 0.32 6.28 -2.02
CA ALA A 85 -0.69 5.94 -1.03
C ALA A 85 -0.03 5.73 0.34
N PRO A 86 -0.78 5.80 1.45
CA PRO A 86 -0.21 5.59 2.79
C PRO A 86 0.46 4.21 2.95
N ASP A 87 -0.05 3.21 2.25
CA ASP A 87 0.35 1.81 2.29
C ASP A 87 1.00 1.31 1.00
N GLY A 88 1.24 2.19 0.01
CA GLY A 88 1.76 1.73 -1.26
C GLY A 88 1.94 2.80 -2.33
N ILE A 89 2.04 2.36 -3.58
CA ILE A 89 2.20 3.19 -4.76
C ILE A 89 1.32 2.65 -5.89
N ALA A 90 0.52 3.53 -6.49
CA ALA A 90 -0.29 3.22 -7.66
C ALA A 90 0.43 3.63 -8.95
N LEU A 91 0.41 2.77 -9.97
CA LEU A 91 0.67 3.13 -11.36
C LEU A 91 -0.65 3.40 -12.07
N LEU A 92 -0.70 4.47 -12.86
CA LEU A 92 -1.94 5.04 -13.37
C LEU A 92 -2.05 4.94 -14.89
N GLN A 93 -3.28 4.73 -15.36
CA GLN A 93 -3.66 4.85 -16.76
C GLN A 93 -4.00 6.30 -17.13
N ALA A 94 -4.18 6.57 -18.43
CA ALA A 94 -4.50 7.90 -18.96
C ALA A 94 -5.80 8.53 -18.41
N ASP A 95 -6.72 7.72 -17.90
CA ASP A 95 -7.96 8.17 -17.27
C ASP A 95 -7.82 8.40 -15.75
N GLY A 96 -6.63 8.22 -15.18
CA GLY A 96 -6.35 8.34 -13.75
C GLY A 96 -6.74 7.12 -12.90
N SER A 97 -7.26 6.05 -13.53
CA SER A 97 -7.50 4.78 -12.86
C SER A 97 -6.18 4.06 -12.52
N THR A 98 -6.21 3.25 -11.46
CA THR A 98 -5.06 2.45 -11.04
C THR A 98 -4.93 1.20 -11.93
N LEU A 99 -3.85 1.10 -12.69
CA LEU A 99 -3.50 -0.11 -13.44
C LEU A 99 -2.90 -1.18 -12.54
N ALA A 100 -2.03 -0.76 -11.62
CA ALA A 100 -1.30 -1.62 -10.73
C ALA A 100 -1.08 -0.92 -9.40
N PHE A 101 -1.30 -1.61 -8.29
CA PHE A 101 -1.03 -1.10 -6.95
C PHE A 101 0.04 -1.93 -6.28
N PHE A 102 1.13 -1.30 -5.85
CA PHE A 102 2.22 -1.94 -5.15
C PHE A 102 2.12 -1.61 -3.66
N SER A 103 1.75 -2.60 -2.85
CA SER A 103 1.68 -2.51 -1.39
C SER A 103 3.08 -2.50 -0.79
N ARG A 104 3.32 -1.68 0.22
CA ARG A 104 4.60 -1.62 0.95
C ARG A 104 4.88 -2.96 1.63
N ASP A 105 6.04 -3.52 1.34
CA ASP A 105 6.58 -4.76 1.92
C ASP A 105 8.05 -4.54 2.30
N GLY A 106 8.26 -4.10 3.55
CA GLY A 106 9.56 -3.67 4.06
C GLY A 106 10.15 -2.52 3.23
N GLU A 107 11.33 -2.75 2.67
CA GLU A 107 12.08 -1.81 1.83
C GLU A 107 11.67 -1.84 0.34
N SER A 108 10.68 -2.65 0.00
CA SER A 108 10.18 -2.82 -1.36
C SER A 108 8.66 -2.66 -1.40
N TYR A 109 8.08 -2.72 -2.60
CA TYR A 109 6.64 -2.76 -2.77
C TYR A 109 6.26 -3.91 -3.69
N ARG A 110 5.11 -4.56 -3.45
CA ARG A 110 4.63 -5.72 -4.21
C ARG A 110 3.22 -5.55 -4.71
N ASN A 111 2.96 -5.97 -5.95
CA ASN A 111 1.62 -5.92 -6.54
C ASN A 111 0.67 -6.96 -5.95
N GLN A 112 1.19 -8.13 -5.57
CA GLN A 112 0.44 -9.20 -4.90
C GLN A 112 1.25 -9.71 -3.71
N LEU A 113 0.74 -9.52 -2.50
CA LEU A 113 1.42 -9.96 -1.28
C LEU A 113 1.39 -11.49 -1.18
N GLY A 114 2.56 -12.10 -0.95
CA GLY A 114 2.70 -13.55 -0.78
C GLY A 114 2.72 -14.38 -2.06
N ALA A 115 2.65 -13.77 -3.24
CA ALA A 115 2.84 -14.45 -4.51
C ALA A 115 4.32 -14.43 -4.92
N ASP A 116 4.88 -15.61 -5.24
CA ASP A 116 6.28 -15.77 -5.64
C ASP A 116 6.58 -15.17 -7.02
N ASP A 117 5.56 -15.02 -7.86
CA ASP A 117 5.62 -14.46 -9.22
C ASP A 117 5.10 -13.02 -9.30
N GLY A 118 4.79 -12.39 -8.17
CA GLY A 118 4.31 -11.02 -8.11
C GLY A 118 5.39 -10.00 -8.52
N LEU A 119 4.95 -8.91 -9.16
CA LEU A 119 5.83 -7.79 -9.48
C LEU A 119 6.32 -7.10 -8.20
N ILE A 120 7.62 -6.82 -8.16
CA ILE A 120 8.31 -6.06 -7.13
C ILE A 120 8.68 -4.69 -7.70
N LEU A 121 8.47 -3.64 -6.92
CA LEU A 121 8.92 -2.28 -7.16
C LEU A 121 9.94 -1.90 -6.08
N LYS A 122 11.15 -1.52 -6.51
CA LYS A 122 12.26 -1.18 -5.60
C LYS A 122 12.97 0.08 -6.05
N ALA A 123 13.30 0.96 -5.11
CA ALA A 123 14.09 2.15 -5.39
C ALA A 123 15.53 1.75 -5.79
N LEU A 124 16.05 2.41 -6.82
CA LEU A 124 17.46 2.36 -7.21
C LEU A 124 18.11 3.58 -6.56
N VAL A 125 19.01 3.32 -5.60
CA VAL A 125 19.65 4.31 -4.73
C VAL A 125 20.23 5.50 -5.50
#